data_AF-A0A9E5NNU2-F1
#
_entry.id   AF-A0A9E5NNU2-F1
#
_cell.length_a   1.000
_cell.length_b   1.000
_cell.length_c   1.000
_cell.angle_alpha   90.00
_cell.angle_beta   90.00
_cell.angle_gamma   90.00
#
_symmetry.space_group_name_H-M   'P 1'
#
loop_
_entity.id
_entity.type
_entity.pdbx_description
1 polymer ?
#
loop_
_entity_poly.entity_id
_entity_poly.type
_entity_poly.pdbx_seq_one_letter_code
_entity_poly.pdbx_strand_id
1 'polypeptide(L)'
;MSSGTAMRTVASAYGILVGLAGIEHGVFEMLQGDVATGGVFIDAIGDAQRFWPGAAEAAVTVVPSFLLTGILAVIFGILVVVWSGV
;
A
#
# COMPACT_ATOMS: atom_id res chain seq x y z
N MET A 1 13.55 -26.60 -15.08
CA MET A 1 13.10 -25.19 -15.02
C MET A 1 14.34 -24.32 -15.22
N SER A 2 14.33 -23.37 -16.16
CA SER A 2 15.45 -22.42 -16.27
C SER A 2 15.35 -21.38 -15.15
N SER A 3 16.48 -20.85 -14.69
CA SER A 3 16.52 -19.80 -13.66
C SER A 3 15.68 -18.57 -14.04
N GLY A 4 15.56 -18.28 -15.34
CA GLY A 4 14.72 -17.18 -15.86
C GLY A 4 13.22 -17.35 -15.60
N THR A 5 12.69 -18.57 -15.68
CA THR A 5 11.26 -18.81 -15.38
C THR A 5 10.97 -18.65 -13.89
N ALA A 6 11.85 -19.18 -13.02
CA ALA A 6 11.69 -19.04 -11.58
C ALA A 6 11.74 -17.57 -11.13
N MET A 7 12.69 -16.80 -11.68
CA MET A 7 12.81 -15.36 -11.40
C MET A 7 11.55 -14.60 -11.82
N ARG A 8 11.01 -14.88 -13.02
CA ARG A 8 9.77 -14.26 -13.49
C ARG A 8 8.60 -14.58 -12.57
N THR A 9 8.44 -15.83 -12.17
CA THR A 9 7.34 -16.22 -11.26
C THR A 9 7.45 -15.52 -9.91
N VAL A 10 8.65 -15.43 -9.33
CA VAL A 10 8.85 -14.75 -8.04
C VAL A 10 8.59 -13.25 -8.17
N ALA A 11 9.10 -12.60 -9.22
CA ALA A 11 8.87 -11.19 -9.46
C ALA A 11 7.37 -10.88 -9.64
N SER A 12 6.66 -11.67 -10.46
CA SER A 12 5.21 -11.51 -10.64
C SER A 12 4.43 -11.73 -9.35
N ALA A 13 4.75 -12.79 -8.59
CA ALA A 13 4.06 -13.08 -7.33
C ALA A 13 4.29 -11.96 -6.30
N TYR A 14 5.54 -11.53 -6.14
CA TYR A 14 5.88 -10.45 -5.20
C TYR A 14 5.25 -9.13 -5.61
N GLY A 15 5.27 -8.79 -6.90
CA GLY A 15 4.63 -7.60 -7.43
C GLY A 15 3.12 -7.58 -7.17
N ILE A 16 2.42 -8.69 -7.39
CA ILE A 16 1.00 -8.82 -7.04
C ILE A 16 0.79 -8.62 -5.53
N LEU A 17 1.60 -9.27 -4.68
CA LEU A 17 1.47 -9.16 -3.23
C LEU A 17 1.67 -7.73 -2.74
N VAL A 18 2.72 -7.03 -3.17
CA VAL A 18 2.98 -5.65 -2.74
C VAL A 18 1.98 -4.66 -3.34
N GLY A 19 1.48 -4.92 -4.55
CA GLY A 19 0.40 -4.11 -5.13
C GLY A 19 -0.90 -4.23 -4.34
N LEU A 20 -1.25 -5.45 -3.89
CA LEU A 20 -2.39 -5.66 -2.99
C LEU A 20 -2.20 -5.01 -1.62
N ALA A 21 -0.99 -5.08 -1.05
CA ALA A 21 -0.66 -4.38 0.20
C ALA A 21 -0.81 -2.85 0.05
N GLY A 22 -0.36 -2.27 -1.08
CA GLY A 22 -0.57 -0.85 -1.35
C GLY A 22 -2.05 -0.44 -1.45
N ILE A 23 -2.90 -1.33 -1.97
CA ILE A 23 -4.36 -1.10 -1.99
C ILE A 23 -4.94 -1.13 -0.57
N GLU A 24 -4.52 -2.08 0.26
CA GLU A 24 -4.98 -2.20 1.65
C GLU A 24 -4.57 -0.99 2.48
N HIS A 25 -3.30 -0.59 2.44
CA HIS A 25 -2.81 0.67 3.03
C HIS A 25 -3.65 1.86 2.54
N GLY A 26 -3.88 1.96 1.23
CA GLY A 26 -4.61 3.08 0.66
C GLY A 26 -6.06 3.15 1.14
N VAL A 27 -6.72 2.00 1.34
CA VAL A 27 -8.06 1.95 1.95
C VAL A 27 -8.03 2.49 3.37
N PHE A 28 -7.08 2.06 4.20
CA PHE A 28 -6.99 2.55 5.58
C PHE A 28 -6.61 4.02 5.67
N GLU A 29 -5.72 4.51 4.82
CA GLU A 29 -5.37 5.94 4.72
C GLU A 29 -6.60 6.78 4.31
N MET A 30 -7.38 6.34 3.32
CA MET A 30 -8.63 7.02 2.94
C MET A 30 -9.63 7.08 4.11
N LEU A 31 -9.70 6.04 4.95
CA LEU A 31 -10.59 6.00 6.10
C LEU A 31 -10.20 6.99 7.22
N GLN A 32 -8.98 7.50 7.22
CA GLN A 32 -8.56 8.58 8.12
C GLN A 32 -9.07 9.96 7.65
N GLY A 33 -9.51 10.08 6.40
CA GLY A 33 -10.17 11.26 5.84
C GLY A 33 -9.22 12.34 5.31
N ASP A 34 -9.78 13.49 4.95
CA ASP A 34 -9.02 14.65 4.43
C ASP A 34 -8.38 15.44 5.59
N VAL A 35 -7.40 14.80 6.23
CA VAL A 35 -6.59 15.39 7.29
C VAL A 35 -5.13 15.33 6.90
N ALA A 36 -4.37 16.36 7.32
CA ALA A 36 -2.96 16.44 7.03
C ALA A 36 -2.19 15.30 7.72
N THR A 37 -1.16 14.77 7.06
CA THR A 37 -0.24 13.83 7.71
C THR A 37 0.68 14.57 8.68
N GLY A 38 1.12 13.88 9.74
CA GLY A 38 2.07 14.43 10.72
C GLY A 38 3.52 14.51 10.21
N GLY A 39 3.80 13.98 9.01
CA GLY A 39 5.12 13.89 8.41
C GLY A 39 5.16 12.92 7.24
N VAL A 40 6.38 12.50 6.89
CA VAL A 40 6.64 11.54 5.79
C VAL A 40 6.36 10.10 6.23
N PHE A 41 6.68 9.76 7.47
CA PHE A 41 6.33 8.47 8.07
C PHE A 41 4.95 8.59 8.70
N ILE A 42 4.08 7.65 8.37
CA ILE A 42 2.69 7.63 8.83
C ILE A 42 2.32 6.21 9.28
N ASP A 43 1.26 6.14 10.07
CA ASP A 43 0.52 4.91 10.32
C ASP A 43 -0.62 4.82 9.30
N ALA A 44 -0.64 3.77 8.47
CA ALA A 44 -1.67 3.60 7.44
C ALA A 44 -3.04 3.31 8.07
N ILE A 45 -3.06 2.56 9.17
CA ILE A 45 -4.25 2.21 9.94
C ILE A 45 -4.43 3.23 11.06
N GLY A 46 -5.46 4.07 10.93
CA GLY A 46 -5.85 5.03 11.94
C GLY A 46 -6.40 4.37 13.22
N ASP A 47 -6.42 5.12 14.32
CA ASP A 47 -6.84 4.62 15.64
C ASP A 47 -8.25 4.02 15.65
N ALA A 48 -9.16 4.51 14.81
CA ALA A 48 -10.54 4.02 14.73
C ALA A 48 -10.66 2.62 14.07
N GLN A 49 -9.64 2.21 13.31
CA GLN A 49 -9.60 0.95 12.57
C GLN A 49 -8.60 -0.05 13.17
N ARG A 50 -7.83 0.38 14.16
CA ARG A 50 -6.80 -0.42 14.82
C ARG A 50 -7.42 -1.49 15.71
N PHE A 51 -7.11 -2.75 15.44
CA PHE A 51 -7.66 -3.88 16.21
C PHE A 51 -6.85 -4.27 17.45
N TRP A 52 -5.56 -3.96 17.50
CA TRP A 52 -4.69 -4.23 18.67
C TRP A 52 -3.51 -3.25 18.75
N PRO A 53 -2.85 -3.13 19.93
CA PRO A 53 -1.63 -2.34 20.06
C PRO A 53 -0.54 -2.85 19.11
N GLY A 54 -0.01 -1.98 18.26
CA GLY A 54 0.93 -2.33 17.18
C GLY A 54 0.31 -2.48 15.78
N ALA A 55 -1.01 -2.62 15.65
CA ALA A 55 -1.71 -2.82 14.37
C ALA A 55 -1.90 -1.55 13.52
N ALA A 56 -0.88 -0.70 13.43
CA ALA A 56 -0.96 0.61 12.77
C ALA A 56 -0.41 0.62 11.34
N GLU A 57 0.45 -0.36 11.01
CA GLU A 57 1.18 -0.51 9.74
C GLU A 57 1.92 0.75 9.27
N ALA A 58 3.25 0.71 9.40
CA ALA A 58 4.10 1.84 9.02
C ALA A 58 4.09 2.02 7.50
N ALA A 59 3.84 3.25 7.06
CA ALA A 59 3.87 3.65 5.67
C ALA A 59 4.66 4.95 5.46
N VAL A 60 4.87 5.29 4.20
CA VAL A 60 5.62 6.49 3.79
C VAL A 60 4.85 7.22 2.70
N THR A 61 4.69 8.54 2.87
CA THR A 61 4.12 9.42 1.86
C THR A 61 4.88 10.73 1.75
N VAL A 62 4.85 11.31 0.55
CA VAL A 62 5.30 12.69 0.30
C VAL A 62 4.14 13.66 0.12
N VAL A 63 2.90 13.14 0.17
CA VAL A 63 1.66 13.91 0.02
C VAL A 63 1.10 14.18 1.42
N PRO A 64 0.97 15.44 1.85
CA PRO A 64 0.59 15.78 3.21
C PRO A 64 -0.94 15.70 3.44
N SER A 65 -1.60 14.65 2.94
CA SER A 65 -3.02 14.35 3.16
C SER A 65 -3.23 12.84 3.13
N PHE A 66 -3.91 12.30 4.14
CA PHE A 66 -4.23 10.86 4.20
C PHE A 66 -5.17 10.45 3.07
N LEU A 67 -6.22 11.22 2.80
CA LEU A 67 -7.16 10.94 1.70
C LEU A 67 -6.45 10.87 0.35
N LEU A 68 -5.63 11.87 0.02
CA LEU A 68 -4.92 11.89 -1.26
C LEU A 68 -3.85 10.79 -1.33
N THR A 69 -3.13 10.54 -0.23
CA THR A 69 -2.18 9.42 -0.17
C THR A 69 -2.88 8.10 -0.46
N GLY A 70 -4.02 7.84 0.19
CA GLY A 70 -4.74 6.59 0.04
C GLY A 70 -5.32 6.37 -1.36
N ILE A 71 -5.87 7.43 -1.99
CA ILE A 71 -6.30 7.36 -3.39
C ILE A 71 -5.13 6.99 -4.32
N LEU A 72 -3.98 7.64 -4.14
CA LEU A 72 -2.79 7.35 -4.93
C LEU A 72 -2.27 5.93 -4.67
N ALA A 73 -2.22 5.48 -3.41
CA ALA A 73 -1.78 4.15 -3.03
C ALA A 73 -2.66 3.06 -3.69
N VAL A 74 -3.99 3.23 -3.71
CA VAL A 74 -4.90 2.33 -4.43
C VAL A 74 -4.62 2.34 -5.94
N ILE A 75 -4.47 3.52 -6.56
CA ILE A 75 -4.19 3.62 -8.00
C ILE A 75 -2.88 2.91 -8.34
N PHE A 76 -1.79 3.23 -7.64
CA PHE A 76 -0.49 2.61 -7.89
C PHE A 76 -0.48 1.13 -7.57
N GLY A 77 -1.17 0.70 -6.51
CA GLY A 77 -1.33 -0.72 -6.17
C GLY A 77 -2.01 -1.50 -7.29
N ILE A 78 -3.10 -0.97 -7.86
CA ILE A 78 -3.78 -1.58 -9.03
C ILE A 78 -2.82 -1.64 -10.23
N LEU A 79 -2.09 -0.56 -10.52
CA LEU A 79 -1.14 -0.52 -11.63
C LEU A 79 -0.04 -1.57 -11.46
N VAL A 80 0.49 -1.74 -10.25
CA VAL A 80 1.51 -2.76 -9.95
C VAL A 80 0.95 -4.17 -10.06
N VAL A 81 -0.28 -4.44 -9.58
CA VAL A 81 -0.93 -5.74 -9.74
C VAL A 81 -1.07 -6.10 -11.22
N VAL A 82 -1.61 -5.19 -12.02
CA VAL A 82 -1.82 -5.40 -13.46
C VAL A 82 -0.48 -5.60 -14.18
N TRP A 83 0.51 -4.75 -13.88
CA TRP A 83 1.84 -4.85 -14.49
C TRP A 83 2.57 -6.15 -14.13
N SER A 84 2.37 -6.66 -12.91
CA SER A 84 3.04 -7.89 -12.46
C SER A 84 2.43 -9.16 -13.07
N GLY A 85 1.19 -9.08 -13.55
CA GLY A 85 0.47 -10.18 -14.18
C GLY A 85 0.78 -10.39 -15.68
N VAL A 86 1.44 -9.43 -16.33
CA VAL A 86 1.86 -9.50 -17.75
C VAL A 86 3.30 -9.97 -17.89
#